data_AF-A0AAV5I7D7-F1
#
_entry.id   AF-A0AAV5I7D7-F1
#
_cell.length_a   1.000
_cell.length_b   1.000
_cell.length_c   1.000
_cell.angle_alpha   90.00
_cell.angle_beta   90.00
_cell.angle_gamma   90.00
#
_symmetry.space_group_name_H-M   'P 1'
#
loop_
_entity.id
_entity.type
_entity.pdbx_description
1 polymer ?
#
loop_
_entity_poly.entity_id
_entity_poly.type
_entity_poly.pdbx_seq_one_letter_code
_entity_poly.pdbx_strand_id
1 'polypeptide(L)'
;MSSSSRAITELQSSGMLSREQLLYLFDRFALLTSQQDVKKRIADAVNDKQEAVAITTAIQEGIFLEMGVDPSFGLACLGKVNMTYENDQDLMIRFYKFVAK
;
A
#
# COMPACT_ATOMS: atom_id res chain seq x y z
N MET A 1 -5.29 16.67 -22.56
CA MET A 1 -5.16 16.05 -21.21
C MET A 1 -5.50 14.56 -21.25
N SER A 2 -5.02 13.77 -22.23
CA SER A 2 -5.60 12.44 -22.51
C SER A 2 -4.62 11.27 -22.53
N SER A 3 -3.35 11.50 -22.20
CA SER A 3 -2.33 10.43 -22.18
C SER A 3 -2.17 9.79 -20.80
N SER A 4 -2.36 10.55 -19.71
CA SER A 4 -2.18 10.02 -18.35
C SER A 4 -3.28 9.05 -17.91
N SER A 5 -4.53 9.22 -18.38
CA SER A 5 -5.63 8.35 -17.99
C SER A 5 -5.54 6.93 -18.61
N ARG A 6 -4.91 6.77 -19.78
CA ARG A 6 -4.80 5.46 -20.46
C ARG A 6 -3.76 4.54 -19.80
N ALA A 7 -2.65 5.09 -19.32
CA ALA A 7 -1.62 4.31 -18.63
C ALA A 7 -2.12 3.72 -17.30
N ILE A 8 -2.99 4.45 -16.58
CA ILE A 8 -3.62 3.98 -15.33
C ILE A 8 -4.52 2.76 -15.61
N THR A 9 -5.24 2.75 -16.73
CA THR A 9 -6.16 1.66 -17.09
C THR A 9 -5.44 0.36 -17.48
N GLU A 10 -4.27 0.44 -18.12
CA GLU A 10 -3.52 -0.75 -18.55
C GLU A 10 -2.88 -1.49 -17.37
N LEU A 11 -2.41 -0.78 -16.34
CA LEU A 11 -1.84 -1.37 -15.12
C LEU A 11 -2.86 -2.15 -14.27
N GLN A 12 -4.16 -1.87 -14.43
CA GLN A 12 -5.24 -2.50 -13.67
C GLN A 12 -5.96 -3.63 -14.41
N SER A 13 -5.55 -3.91 -15.65
CA SER A 13 -6.17 -4.90 -16.52
C SER A 13 -6.10 -6.35 -15.99
N SER A 14 -5.13 -6.64 -15.10
CA SER A 14 -4.95 -7.97 -14.48
C SER A 14 -5.89 -8.23 -13.28
N GLY A 15 -6.64 -7.24 -12.81
CA GLY A 15 -7.56 -7.37 -11.66
C GLY A 15 -6.89 -7.46 -10.27
N MET A 16 -5.55 -7.47 -10.22
CA MET A 16 -4.75 -7.54 -8.99
C MET A 16 -3.40 -6.82 -9.17
N LEU A 17 -2.82 -6.35 -8.06
CA LEU A 17 -1.42 -5.90 -8.02
C LEU A 17 -0.46 -7.05 -8.30
N SER A 18 0.60 -6.79 -9.06
CA SER A 18 1.65 -7.77 -9.29
C SER A 18 2.45 -8.05 -8.01
N ARG A 19 3.19 -9.17 -8.00
CA ARG A 19 4.12 -9.52 -6.93
C ARG A 19 5.12 -8.39 -6.66
N GLU A 20 5.68 -7.79 -7.70
CA GLU A 20 6.67 -6.71 -7.59
C GLU A 20 6.06 -5.44 -6.99
N GLN A 21 4.83 -5.10 -7.37
CA GLN A 21 4.11 -3.96 -6.80
C GLN A 21 3.79 -4.16 -5.31
N LEU A 22 3.42 -5.39 -4.92
CA LEU A 22 3.20 -5.74 -3.51
C LEU A 22 4.50 -5.64 -2.70
N LEU A 23 5.60 -6.18 -3.21
CA LEU A 23 6.90 -6.08 -2.55
C LEU A 23 7.37 -4.63 -2.42
N TYR A 24 7.23 -3.83 -3.48
CA TYR A 24 7.55 -2.41 -3.44
C TYR A 24 6.73 -1.69 -2.37
N LEU A 25 5.42 -1.95 -2.29
CA LEU A 25 4.56 -1.40 -1.26
C LEU A 25 5.08 -1.75 0.14
N PHE A 26 5.42 -3.02 0.39
CA PHE A 26 5.89 -3.46 1.71
C PHE A 26 7.19 -2.77 2.12
N ASP A 27 8.16 -2.71 1.21
CA ASP A 27 9.48 -2.12 1.49
C ASP A 27 9.38 -0.59 1.65
N ARG A 28 8.62 0.07 0.77
CA ARG A 28 8.40 1.52 0.82
C ARG A 28 7.63 1.93 2.06
N PHE A 29 6.58 1.19 2.41
CA PHE A 29 5.80 1.43 3.62
C PHE A 29 6.65 1.23 4.88
N ALA A 30 7.45 0.16 4.94
CA ALA A 30 8.35 -0.09 6.06
C ALA A 30 9.39 1.02 6.21
N LEU A 31 9.94 1.54 5.11
CA LEU A 31 10.87 2.65 5.12
C LEU A 31 10.20 3.92 5.67
N LEU A 32 9.05 4.31 5.12
CA LEU A 32 8.35 5.55 5.51
C LEU A 32 7.90 5.50 6.98
N THR A 33 7.30 4.39 7.42
CA THR A 33 6.89 4.21 8.83
C THR A 33 8.06 4.10 9.80
N SER A 34 9.27 3.82 9.32
CA SER A 34 10.48 3.82 10.17
C SER A 34 11.03 5.23 10.44
N GLN A 35 10.71 6.21 9.60
CA GLN A 35 11.18 7.59 9.71
C GLN A 35 10.64 8.26 10.96
N GLN A 36 11.50 8.99 11.68
CA GLN A 36 11.10 9.67 12.91
C GLN A 36 9.99 10.69 12.69
N ASP A 37 9.96 11.36 11.54
CA ASP A 37 8.93 12.35 11.23
C ASP A 37 7.55 11.71 11.04
N VAL A 38 7.49 10.53 10.43
CA VAL A 38 6.25 9.77 10.27
C VAL A 38 5.79 9.22 11.61
N LYS A 39 6.71 8.70 12.43
CA LYS A 39 6.40 8.23 13.79
C LYS A 39 5.84 9.35 14.67
N LYS A 40 6.42 10.56 14.59
CA LYS A 40 5.91 11.75 15.28
C LYS A 40 4.51 12.10 14.80
N ARG A 41 4.28 12.18 13.48
CA ARG A 41 2.93 12.45 12.94
C ARG A 41 1.89 11.42 13.39
N ILE A 42 2.24 10.14 13.45
CA ILE A 42 1.35 9.09 13.97
C ILE A 42 1.06 9.32 15.46
N ALA A 43 2.09 9.58 16.26
CA ALA A 43 1.94 9.84 17.70
C ALA A 43 1.12 11.11 17.99
N ASP A 44 1.38 12.19 17.24
CA ASP A 44 0.69 13.47 17.35
C ASP A 44 -0.79 13.31 16.97
N ALA A 45 -1.09 12.58 15.90
CA ALA A 45 -2.46 12.31 15.49
C ALA A 45 -3.22 11.42 16.45
N VAL A 46 -2.58 10.40 17.05
CA VAL A 46 -3.19 9.60 18.12
C VAL A 46 -3.49 10.48 19.34
N ASN A 47 -2.60 11.40 19.71
CA ASN A 47 -2.85 12.39 20.77
C ASN A 47 -4.02 13.32 20.42
N ASP A 48 -4.16 13.68 19.15
CA ASP A 48 -5.25 14.50 18.61
C ASP A 48 -6.55 13.71 18.35
N LYS A 49 -6.64 12.45 18.82
CA LYS A 49 -7.77 11.51 18.65
C LYS A 49 -8.11 11.18 17.20
N GLN A 50 -7.19 11.41 16.28
CA GLN A 50 -7.28 10.92 14.91
C GLN A 50 -6.95 9.42 14.88
N GLU A 51 -7.60 8.68 13.98
CA GLU A 51 -7.30 7.27 13.82
C GLU A 51 -5.91 7.10 13.21
N ALA A 52 -5.00 6.40 13.90
CA ALA A 52 -3.69 6.05 13.35
C ALA A 52 -3.79 5.36 11.97
N VAL A 53 -4.90 4.63 11.76
CA VAL A 53 -5.28 4.02 10.48
C VAL A 53 -5.40 5.04 9.35
N ALA A 54 -5.89 6.27 9.60
CA ALA A 54 -6.01 7.28 8.56
C ALA A 54 -4.64 7.72 8.02
N ILE A 55 -3.62 7.79 8.89
CA ILE A 55 -2.25 8.15 8.50
C ILE A 55 -1.59 7.01 7.73
N THR A 56 -1.70 5.78 8.21
CA THR A 56 -1.13 4.63 7.51
C THR A 56 -1.81 4.39 6.17
N THR A 57 -3.12 4.62 6.07
CA THR A 57 -3.87 4.60 4.81
C THR A 57 -3.33 5.67 3.86
N ALA A 58 -3.19 6.92 4.29
CA ALA A 58 -2.65 7.99 3.44
C ALA A 58 -1.23 7.67 2.92
N ILE A 59 -0.41 6.98 3.72
CA ILE A 59 0.90 6.49 3.27
C ILE A 59 0.75 5.43 2.19
N GLN A 60 -0.12 4.42 2.37
CA GLN A 60 -0.40 3.40 1.35
C GLN A 60 -0.89 4.02 0.05
N GLU A 61 -1.84 4.96 0.13
CA GLU A 61 -2.38 5.70 -1.03
C GLU A 61 -1.28 6.48 -1.77
N GLY A 62 -0.40 7.15 -1.04
CA GLY A 62 0.75 7.84 -1.61
C GLY A 62 1.68 6.90 -2.38
N ILE A 63 1.96 5.72 -1.82
CA ILE A 63 2.80 4.69 -2.47
C ILE A 63 2.11 4.13 -3.73
N PHE A 64 0.80 3.93 -3.71
CA PHE A 64 0.06 3.53 -4.91
C PHE A 64 0.16 4.58 -6.01
N LEU A 65 0.01 5.87 -5.68
CA LEU A 65 0.21 6.96 -6.63
C LEU A 65 1.64 7.00 -7.18
N GLU A 66 2.66 6.78 -6.34
CA GLU A 66 4.07 6.64 -6.78
C GLU A 66 4.25 5.54 -7.84
N MET A 67 3.49 4.44 -7.75
CA MET A 67 3.50 3.33 -8.70
C MET A 67 2.59 3.53 -9.92
N GLY A 68 1.83 4.63 -10.00
CA GLY A 68 0.81 4.84 -11.05
C GLY A 68 -0.45 3.98 -10.87
N VAL A 69 -0.70 3.50 -9.65
CA VAL A 69 -1.86 2.70 -9.25
C VAL A 69 -2.91 3.60 -8.62
N ASP A 70 -4.18 3.40 -9.00
CA ASP A 70 -5.30 4.05 -8.31
C ASP A 70 -5.38 3.58 -6.84
N PRO A 71 -5.41 4.47 -5.85
CA PRO A 71 -5.43 4.10 -4.44
C PRO A 71 -6.62 3.21 -4.05
N SER A 72 -7.81 3.46 -4.59
CA SER A 72 -9.00 2.65 -4.27
C SER A 72 -8.84 1.22 -4.78
N PHE A 73 -8.29 1.05 -5.98
CA PHE A 73 -7.92 -0.25 -6.51
C PHE A 73 -6.82 -0.93 -5.68
N GLY A 74 -5.76 -0.20 -5.32
CA GLY A 74 -4.65 -0.73 -4.53
C GLY A 74 -5.11 -1.26 -3.16
N LEU A 75 -5.92 -0.48 -2.44
CA LEU A 75 -6.52 -0.89 -1.17
C LEU A 75 -7.44 -2.10 -1.34
N ALA A 76 -8.27 -2.13 -2.39
CA ALA A 76 -9.12 -3.28 -2.68
C ALA A 76 -8.31 -4.55 -3.01
N CYS A 77 -7.11 -4.41 -3.60
CA CYS A 77 -6.19 -5.52 -3.83
C CYS A 77 -5.64 -6.10 -2.52
N LEU A 78 -5.32 -5.27 -1.53
CA LEU A 78 -4.78 -5.74 -0.24
C LEU A 78 -5.72 -6.74 0.46
N GLY A 79 -7.04 -6.53 0.39
CA GLY A 79 -8.04 -7.47 0.91
C GLY A 79 -8.10 -8.82 0.17
N LYS A 80 -7.48 -8.92 -1.02
CA LYS A 80 -7.49 -10.11 -1.88
C LYS A 80 -6.13 -10.81 -1.98
N VAL A 81 -5.07 -10.25 -1.40
CA VAL A 81 -3.69 -10.80 -1.46
C VAL A 81 -3.67 -12.24 -0.98
N ASN A 82 -4.30 -12.53 0.17
CA ASN A 82 -4.30 -13.87 0.74
C ASN A 82 -4.96 -14.90 -0.19
N MET A 83 -6.04 -14.55 -0.88
CA MET A 83 -6.72 -15.47 -1.82
C MET A 83 -5.95 -15.64 -3.14
N THR A 84 -5.24 -14.59 -3.58
CA THR A 84 -4.59 -14.59 -4.90
C THR A 84 -3.18 -15.18 -4.86
N TYR A 85 -2.49 -15.06 -3.73
CA TYR A 85 -1.08 -15.43 -3.58
C TYR A 85 -0.82 -16.44 -2.46
N GLU A 86 -1.83 -17.18 -2.00
CA GLU A 86 -1.69 -18.18 -0.92
C GLU A 86 -0.52 -19.16 -1.14
N ASN A 87 -0.22 -19.50 -2.40
CA ASN A 87 0.83 -20.44 -2.76
C ASN A 87 2.24 -19.81 -2.81
N ASP A 88 2.37 -18.49 -2.78
CA ASP A 88 3.67 -17.78 -2.72
C ASP A 88 4.03 -17.49 -1.26
N GLN A 89 4.70 -18.45 -0.62
CA GLN A 89 5.03 -18.36 0.80
C GLN A 89 5.93 -17.15 1.15
N ASP A 90 6.90 -16.79 0.31
CA ASP A 90 7.78 -15.63 0.56
C ASP A 90 6.95 -14.34 0.55
N LEU A 91 6.06 -14.20 -0.44
CA LEU A 91 5.19 -13.04 -0.52
C LEU A 91 4.22 -12.98 0.68
N MET A 92 3.62 -14.12 1.06
CA MET A 92 2.68 -14.17 2.17
C MET A 92 3.34 -13.86 3.52
N ILE A 93 4.57 -14.33 3.76
CA ILE A 93 5.34 -13.98 4.97
C ILE A 93 5.55 -12.46 5.04
N ARG A 94 5.91 -11.82 3.92
CA ARG A 94 6.10 -10.37 3.87
C ARG A 94 4.77 -9.61 4.03
N PHE A 95 3.70 -10.12 3.43
CA PHE A 95 2.36 -9.55 3.57
C PHE A 95 1.88 -9.57 5.03
N TYR A 96 2.02 -10.68 5.75
CA TYR A 96 1.64 -10.74 7.16
C TYR A 96 2.51 -9.83 8.05
N LYS A 97 3.81 -9.69 7.74
CA LYS A 97 4.67 -8.70 8.41
C LYS A 97 4.24 -7.27 8.13
N PHE A 98 3.71 -6.99 6.93
CA PHE A 98 3.18 -5.69 6.55
C PHE A 98 1.85 -5.39 7.28
N VAL A 99 0.94 -6.35 7.36
CA VAL A 99 -0.36 -6.19 8.06
C VAL A 99 -0.20 -6.06 9.57
N ALA A 100 0.81 -6.70 10.17
CA ALA A 100 1.06 -6.65 11.62
C ALA A 100 1.67 -5.33 12.12
N LYS A 101 1.94 -4.36 11.24
CA LYS A 101 2.48 -3.04 11.57
C LYS A 101 1.38 -1.99 11.63
#